data_AF-A0A2G4HMU2-F1
#
_entry.id   AF-A0A2G4HMU2-F1
#
_cell.length_a   1.000
_cell.length_b   1.000
_cell.length_c   1.000
_cell.angle_alpha   90.00
_cell.angle_beta   90.00
_cell.angle_gamma   90.00
#
_symmetry.space_group_name_H-M   'P 1'
#
loop_
_entity.id
_entity.type
_entity.pdbx_description
1 polymer ?
#
loop_
_entity_poly.entity_id
_entity_poly.type
_entity_poly.pdbx_seq_one_letter_code
_entity_poly.pdbx_strand_id
1 'polypeptide(L)'
;MTFYELVWQGEGFSDASDLEEATAAFLELKPKELSWSEVCADPTNGPTIRRYRSFDAFLDNEDAIETIVVTAAMLEAAEAGQSAGEPPN
;
A
#
# COMPACT_ATOMS: atom_id res chain seq x y z
N MET A 1 -9.01 -16.16 -0.78
CA MET A 1 -7.67 -15.71 -0.34
C MET A 1 -7.79 -14.23 -0.08
N THR A 2 -7.21 -13.71 0.98
CA THR A 2 -7.33 -12.29 1.34
C THR A 2 -6.92 -11.41 0.16
N PHE A 3 -7.69 -10.36 -0.09
CA PHE A 3 -7.43 -9.43 -1.17
C PHE A 3 -7.19 -8.04 -0.58
N TYR A 4 -6.15 -7.36 -1.03
CA TYR A 4 -5.82 -6.02 -0.59
C TYR A 4 -5.90 -5.07 -1.78
N GLU A 5 -6.80 -4.10 -1.70
CA GLU A 5 -6.88 -3.00 -2.66
C GLU A 5 -6.03 -1.84 -2.14
N LEU A 6 -5.12 -1.34 -2.97
CA LEU A 6 -4.29 -0.20 -2.65
C LEU A 6 -4.94 1.05 -3.22
N VAL A 7 -5.26 1.98 -2.34
CA VAL A 7 -5.95 3.23 -2.66
C VAL A 7 -5.02 4.39 -2.37
N TRP A 8 -4.83 5.28 -3.34
CA TRP A 8 -4.09 6.52 -3.17
C TRP A 8 -4.81 7.68 -3.83
N GLN A 9 -4.86 8.84 -3.16
CA GLN A 9 -5.64 10.01 -3.60
C GLN A 9 -7.13 9.70 -3.86
N GLY A 10 -7.68 8.70 -3.17
CA GLY A 10 -9.06 8.25 -3.33
C GLY A 10 -9.31 7.26 -4.48
N GLU A 11 -8.28 6.90 -5.25
CA GLU A 11 -8.39 5.97 -6.37
C GLU A 11 -7.62 4.66 -6.08
N GLY A 12 -8.27 3.53 -6.35
CA GLY A 12 -7.62 2.23 -6.32
C GLY A 12 -6.66 2.11 -7.51
N PHE A 13 -5.35 1.97 -7.26
CA PHE A 13 -4.35 1.93 -8.33
C PHE A 13 -3.73 0.55 -8.55
N SER A 14 -3.72 -0.31 -7.52
CA SER A 14 -3.13 -1.63 -7.57
C SER A 14 -3.79 -2.55 -6.55
N ASP A 15 -3.60 -3.85 -6.73
CA ASP A 15 -3.97 -4.87 -5.75
C ASP A 15 -2.75 -5.61 -5.22
N ALA A 16 -2.93 -6.32 -4.11
CA ALA A 16 -1.93 -7.18 -3.50
C ALA A 16 -2.58 -8.38 -2.79
N SER A 17 -1.79 -9.44 -2.64
CA SER A 17 -2.20 -10.62 -1.87
C SER A 17 -1.83 -10.54 -0.39
N ASP A 18 -0.88 -9.68 -0.03
CA ASP A 18 -0.45 -9.45 1.35
C ASP A 18 0.09 -8.04 1.60
N LEU A 19 0.32 -7.67 2.87
CA LEU A 19 0.74 -6.31 3.23
C LEU A 19 2.14 -5.95 2.70
N GLU A 20 3.05 -6.92 2.64
CA GLU A 20 4.40 -6.70 2.12
C GLU A 20 4.35 -6.29 0.64
N GLU A 21 3.63 -7.05 -0.19
CA GLU A 21 3.40 -6.70 -1.60
C GLU A 21 2.68 -5.36 -1.74
N ALA A 22 1.68 -5.09 -0.87
CA ALA A 22 0.98 -3.83 -0.91
C ALA A 22 1.92 -2.64 -0.66
N THR A 23 2.73 -2.71 0.40
CA THR A 23 3.71 -1.65 0.71
C THR A 23 4.77 -1.49 -0.37
N ALA A 24 5.23 -2.59 -0.97
CA ALA A 24 6.19 -2.56 -2.08
C ALA A 24 5.62 -1.83 -3.31
N ALA A 25 4.37 -2.07 -3.68
CA ALA A 25 3.73 -1.40 -4.83
C ALA A 25 3.59 0.12 -4.62
N PHE A 26 3.38 0.59 -3.38
CA PHE A 26 3.45 2.03 -3.09
C PHE A 26 4.85 2.59 -3.37
N LEU A 27 5.92 1.90 -2.97
CA LEU A 27 7.31 2.33 -3.21
C LEU A 27 7.61 2.50 -4.69
N GLU A 28 7.13 1.59 -5.54
CA GLU A 28 7.30 1.68 -6.99
C GLU A 28 6.57 2.88 -7.59
N LEU A 29 5.43 3.27 -7.00
CA LEU A 29 4.64 4.42 -7.44
C LEU A 29 5.16 5.76 -6.89
N LYS A 30 6.08 5.75 -5.92
CA LYS A 30 6.57 6.96 -5.24
C LYS A 30 7.12 7.98 -6.25
N PRO A 31 6.57 9.21 -6.29
CA PRO A 31 7.13 10.29 -7.08
C PRO A 31 8.49 10.68 -6.50
N LYS A 32 9.49 10.91 -7.37
CA LYS A 32 10.84 11.32 -6.95
C LYS A 32 10.85 12.65 -6.17
N GLU A 33 9.80 13.45 -6.31
CA GLU A 33 9.67 14.79 -5.74
C GLU A 33 8.88 14.81 -4.42
N LEU A 34 8.31 13.68 -3.97
CA LEU A 34 7.46 13.60 -2.78
C LEU A 34 8.03 12.66 -1.72
N SER A 35 8.03 13.12 -0.46
CA SER A 35 8.38 12.30 0.70
C SER A 35 7.16 11.57 1.25
N TRP A 36 7.35 10.30 1.64
CA TRP A 36 6.28 9.51 2.26
C TRP A 36 5.72 10.13 3.52
N SER A 37 6.54 10.81 4.31
CA SER A 37 6.07 11.56 5.49
C SER A 37 5.07 12.66 5.13
N GLU A 38 5.24 13.35 4.00
CA GLU A 38 4.29 14.38 3.56
C GLU A 38 3.02 13.75 2.98
N VAL A 39 3.19 12.70 2.17
CA VAL A 39 2.09 11.96 1.55
C VAL A 39 1.20 11.29 2.62
N CYS A 40 1.79 10.62 3.60
CA CYS A 40 1.06 9.99 4.71
C CYS A 40 0.56 10.99 5.76
N ALA A 41 1.07 12.22 5.79
CA ALA A 41 0.56 13.26 6.69
C ALA A 41 -0.80 13.80 6.25
N ASP A 42 -1.18 13.62 4.97
CA ASP A 42 -2.48 14.03 4.47
C ASP A 42 -3.54 12.93 4.76
N PRO A 43 -4.53 13.18 5.63
CA PRO A 43 -5.52 12.17 5.98
C PRO A 43 -6.56 11.94 4.88
N THR A 44 -6.62 12.80 3.85
CA THR A 44 -7.61 12.74 2.77
C THR A 44 -7.04 12.06 1.53
N ASN A 45 -5.78 12.33 1.23
CA ASN A 45 -5.05 11.89 0.05
C ASN A 45 -3.97 10.85 0.38
N GLY A 46 -3.83 10.51 1.66
CA GLY A 46 -2.87 9.53 2.13
C GLY A 46 -3.14 8.13 1.57
N PRO A 47 -2.09 7.34 1.36
CA PRO A 47 -2.21 5.96 0.91
C PRO A 47 -2.94 5.12 1.96
N THR A 48 -3.89 4.31 1.51
CA THR A 48 -4.64 3.38 2.34
C THR A 48 -4.74 2.02 1.67
N ILE A 49 -4.82 0.98 2.47
CA ILE A 49 -4.98 -0.39 2.01
C ILE A 49 -6.33 -0.89 2.54
N ARG A 50 -7.19 -1.35 1.66
CA ARG A 50 -8.47 -1.96 2.02
C ARG A 50 -8.36 -3.47 1.91
N ARG A 51 -8.57 -4.16 3.02
CA ARG A 51 -8.54 -5.61 3.11
C ARG A 51 -9.94 -6.18 2.95
N TYR A 52 -10.10 -7.06 1.97
CA TYR A 52 -11.33 -7.79 1.71
C TYR A 52 -11.15 -9.28 2.01
N ARG A 53 -12.26 -9.98 2.26
CA ARG A 53 -12.23 -11.44 2.52
C ARG A 53 -11.68 -12.22 1.34
N SER A 54 -11.96 -11.75 0.12
CA SER A 54 -11.58 -12.32 -1.17
C SER A 54 -11.74 -11.29 -2.29
N PHE A 55 -11.14 -11.55 -3.45
CA PHE A 55 -11.34 -10.75 -4.66
C PHE A 55 -12.81 -10.72 -5.11
N ASP A 56 -13.52 -11.85 -5.03
CA ASP A 56 -14.96 -11.89 -5.33
C ASP A 56 -15.78 -10.91 -4.47
N ALA A 57 -15.37 -10.70 -3.21
CA ALA A 57 -16.06 -9.76 -2.31
C ALA A 57 -15.89 -8.31 -2.76
N PHE A 58 -14.69 -7.97 -3.21
CA PHE A 58 -14.43 -6.68 -3.82
C PHE A 58 -15.29 -6.47 -5.09
N LEU A 59 -15.39 -7.49 -5.97
CA LEU A 59 -16.24 -7.41 -7.16
C LEU A 59 -17.74 -7.29 -6.86
N ASP A 60 -18.19 -7.91 -5.76
CA ASP A 60 -19.57 -7.83 -5.28
C ASP A 60 -19.88 -6.48 -4.59
N ASN A 61 -18.90 -5.58 -4.49
CA ASN A 61 -18.98 -4.31 -3.76
C ASN A 61 -19.25 -4.51 -2.26
N GLU A 62 -18.79 -5.62 -1.68
CA GLU A 62 -18.82 -5.80 -0.24
C GLU A 62 -17.88 -4.80 0.46
N ASP A 63 -18.23 -4.41 1.68
CA ASP A 63 -17.37 -3.56 2.50
C ASP A 63 -16.03 -4.25 2.82
N ALA A 64 -14.96 -3.44 2.86
CA ALA A 64 -13.66 -3.89 3.34
C ALA A 64 -13.77 -4.34 4.80
N ILE A 65 -13.17 -5.48 5.13
CA ILE A 65 -13.04 -5.97 6.51
C ILE A 65 -12.26 -4.98 7.34
N GLU A 66 -11.21 -4.41 6.75
CA GLU A 66 -10.28 -3.52 7.44
C GLU A 66 -9.72 -2.49 6.46
N THR A 67 -9.64 -1.23 6.89
CA THR A 67 -8.93 -0.18 6.17
C THR A 67 -7.69 0.21 6.96
N ILE A 68 -6.53 -0.03 6.37
CA ILE A 68 -5.22 0.17 6.98
C ILE A 68 -4.65 1.46 6.41
N VAL A 69 -4.40 2.44 7.27
CA VAL A 69 -3.75 3.69 6.89
C VAL A 69 -2.26 3.43 6.76
N VAL A 70 -1.72 3.63 5.56
CA VAL A 70 -0.29 3.41 5.32
C VAL A 70 0.48 4.56 5.92
N THR A 71 1.42 4.23 6.81
CA THR A 71 2.30 5.21 7.44
C THR A 71 3.67 5.22 6.77
N ALA A 72 4.39 6.34 6.88
CA ALA A 72 5.75 6.44 6.38
C ALA A 72 6.66 5.32 6.94
N ALA A 73 6.50 4.97 8.22
CA ALA A 73 7.25 3.90 8.86
C ALA A 73 7.03 2.52 8.21
N MET A 74 5.82 2.23 7.73
CA MET A 74 5.53 0.98 7.00
C MET A 74 6.26 0.94 5.66
N LEU A 75 6.26 2.06 4.94
CA LEU A 75 6.93 2.17 3.64
C LEU A 75 8.46 2.16 3.80
N GLU A 76 9.00 2.83 4.81
CA GLU A 76 10.44 2.77 5.14
C GLU A 76 10.87 1.36 5.53
N ALA A 77 10.04 0.61 6.27
CA ALA A 77 10.32 -0.79 6.58
C ALA A 77 10.33 -1.67 5.31
N ALA A 78 9.40 -1.46 4.39
CA ALA A 78 9.36 -2.15 3.11
C ALA A 78 10.56 -1.79 2.22
N GLU A 79 10.96 -0.51 2.18
CA GLU A 79 12.11 -0.01 1.40
C GLU A 79 13.42 -0.59 1.94
N ALA A 80 13.56 -0.66 3.27
CA ALA A 80 14.68 -1.32 3.93
C ALA A 80 14.71 -2.84 3.66
N GLY A 81 13.55 -3.49 3.59
CA GLY A 81 13.40 -4.90 3.24
C GLY A 81 13.80 -5.21 1.79
N GLN A 82 13.42 -4.34 0.84
CA GLN A 82 13.82 -4.44 -0.57
C GLN A 82 15.32 -4.21 -0.77
N SER A 83 15.89 -3.24 -0.04
CA SER A 83 17.31 -2.87 -0.15
C SER A 83 18.27 -3.93 0.43
N ALA A 84 17.79 -4.81 1.30
CA ALA A 84 18.60 -5.91 1.86
C ALA A 84 18.87 -7.07 0.86
N GLY A 85 18.30 -7.01 -0.35
CA GLY A 85 18.46 -8.02 -1.39
C GLY A 85 19.67 -7.85 -2.34
N GLU A 86 20.42 -6.74 -2.25
CA GLU A 86 21.53 -6.48 -3.16
C GLU A 86 22.88 -6.66 -2.43
N PRO A 87 23.62 -7.78 -2.66
CA PRO A 87 24.98 -7.89 -2.14
C PRO A 87 25.87 -6.86 -2.85
N PRO A 88 26.72 -6.10 -2.14
CA PRO A 88 27.69 -5.23 -2.78
C PRO A 88 28.67 -6.10 -3.60
N ASN A 89 28.88 -5.72 -4.86
CA ASN A 89 29.95 -6.27 -5.70
C ASN A 89 31.32 -5.82 -5.18
#